data_AF-A0A397UM36-F1
#
_entry.id   AF-A0A397UM36-F1
#
_cell.length_a   1.000
_cell.length_b   1.000
_cell.length_c   1.000
_cell.angle_alpha   90.00
_cell.angle_beta   90.00
_cell.angle_gamma   90.00
#
_symmetry.space_group_name_H-M   'P 1'
#
loop_
_entity.id
_entity.type
_entity.pdbx_description
1 polymer ?
#
loop_
_entity_poly.entity_id
_entity_poly.type
_entity_poly.pdbx_seq_one_letter_code
_entity_poly.pdbx_strand_id
1 'polypeptide(L)'
;MRSIHSYYLSLNVLAILHTILFYRIFGNIKPREVDLLDITYSAIDDPEVEKVVDEKVEQFVRNLENHGNQKGQISVTFHEKRTTRNAWFSRSEEDICWEQWAVTITTVICHSERDKLRIRKDMDRQLSTCLFNIIRYVNDKKDHIPPITSLDANPFPYQVNYSLYIYFYNLYIY
;
A
#
# COMPACT_ATOMS: atom_id res chain seq x y z
N MET A 1 17.66 -15.14 -8.17
CA MET A 1 16.86 -15.86 -7.16
C MET A 1 16.59 -14.88 -6.02
N ARG A 2 15.33 -14.56 -5.69
CA ARG A 2 15.02 -13.65 -4.57
C ARG A 2 15.41 -14.30 -3.24
N SER A 3 15.92 -13.51 -2.29
CA SER A 3 16.20 -14.02 -0.95
C SER A 3 14.89 -14.36 -0.23
N ILE A 4 14.93 -15.32 0.71
CA ILE A 4 13.76 -15.67 1.52
C ILE A 4 13.21 -14.44 2.26
N HIS A 5 14.08 -13.54 2.73
CA HIS A 5 13.68 -12.30 3.39
C HIS A 5 12.91 -11.37 2.43
N SER A 6 13.44 -11.17 1.22
CA SER A 6 12.80 -10.37 0.15
C SER A 6 11.41 -10.92 -0.21
N TYR A 7 11.28 -12.24 -0.23
CA TYR A 7 10.01 -12.92 -0.49
C TYR A 7 8.97 -12.64 0.61
N TYR A 8 9.31 -12.84 1.88
CA TYR A 8 8.38 -12.55 2.98
C TYR A 8 8.01 -11.08 3.07
N LEU A 9 8.98 -10.19 2.87
CA LEU A 9 8.74 -8.75 2.80
C LEU A 9 7.72 -8.41 1.70
N SER A 10 7.90 -8.98 0.50
CA SER A 10 6.96 -8.79 -0.61
C SER A 10 5.55 -9.25 -0.21
N LEU A 11 5.40 -10.46 0.33
CA LEU A 11 4.10 -11.01 0.72
C LEU A 11 3.37 -10.16 1.77
N ASN A 12 4.09 -9.67 2.78
CA ASN A 12 3.49 -8.81 3.82
C ASN A 12 2.98 -7.50 3.22
N VAL A 13 3.76 -6.88 2.33
CA VAL A 13 3.36 -5.63 1.68
C VAL A 13 2.18 -5.85 0.74
N LEU A 14 2.16 -6.96 -0.01
CA LEU A 14 1.02 -7.35 -0.86
C LEU A 14 -0.27 -7.48 -0.05
N ALA A 15 -0.22 -8.19 1.08
CA ALA A 15 -1.38 -8.38 1.95
C ALA A 15 -1.97 -7.05 2.45
N ILE A 16 -1.10 -6.12 2.84
CA ILE A 16 -1.49 -4.77 3.28
C ILE A 16 -2.19 -4.01 2.15
N LEU A 17 -1.58 -3.93 0.97
CA LEU A 17 -2.12 -3.19 -0.16
C LEU A 17 -3.44 -3.76 -0.67
N HIS A 18 -3.52 -5.09 -0.85
CA HIS A 18 -4.74 -5.75 -1.27
C HIS A 18 -5.88 -5.55 -0.27
N THR A 19 -5.58 -5.60 1.05
CA THR A 19 -6.61 -5.34 2.07
C THR A 19 -7.11 -3.90 1.98
N ILE A 20 -6.23 -2.90 1.85
CA ILE A 20 -6.64 -1.50 1.68
C ILE A 20 -7.54 -1.36 0.45
N LEU A 21 -7.11 -1.88 -0.70
CA LEU A 21 -7.85 -1.77 -1.97
C LEU A 21 -9.20 -2.49 -1.91
N PHE A 22 -9.26 -3.69 -1.33
CA PHE A 22 -10.50 -4.45 -1.19
C PHE A 22 -11.60 -3.65 -0.48
N TYR A 23 -11.24 -2.89 0.54
CA TYR A 23 -12.18 -2.11 1.34
C TYR A 23 -12.38 -0.66 0.86
N ARG A 24 -11.66 -0.23 -0.18
CA ARG A 24 -11.67 1.17 -0.67
C ARG A 24 -11.85 1.34 -2.17
N ILE A 25 -11.95 0.26 -2.94
CA ILE A 25 -12.44 0.32 -4.31
C ILE A 25 -13.97 0.24 -4.29
N PHE A 26 -14.61 1.32 -4.74
CA PHE A 26 -16.07 1.47 -4.73
C PHE A 26 -16.69 1.06 -6.08
N GLY A 27 -16.40 -0.17 -6.50
CA GLY A 27 -16.86 -0.74 -7.76
C GLY A 27 -17.50 -2.11 -7.58
N ASN A 28 -17.93 -2.72 -8.68
CA ASN A 28 -18.32 -4.12 -8.66
C ASN A 28 -17.06 -5.01 -8.62
N ILE A 29 -16.65 -5.39 -7.41
CA ILE A 29 -15.47 -6.22 -7.18
C ILE A 29 -15.83 -7.68 -6.99
N LYS A 30 -14.96 -8.58 -7.45
CA LYS A 30 -15.04 -10.00 -7.13
C LYS A 30 -14.09 -10.30 -5.96
N PRO A 31 -14.59 -10.77 -4.81
CA PRO A 31 -13.74 -11.08 -3.66
C PRO A 31 -12.93 -12.36 -3.90
N ARG A 32 -11.70 -12.38 -3.37
CA ARG A 32 -10.83 -13.55 -3.27
C ARG A 32 -10.22 -13.61 -1.87
N GLU A 33 -10.20 -14.78 -1.27
CA GLU A 33 -9.47 -15.04 -0.03
C GLU A 33 -8.05 -15.50 -0.35
N VAL A 34 -7.09 -14.98 0.41
CA VAL A 34 -5.67 -15.29 0.22
C VAL A 34 -5.06 -15.69 1.55
N ASP A 35 -4.54 -16.92 1.59
CA ASP A 35 -3.81 -17.43 2.75
C ASP A 35 -2.35 -16.99 2.71
N LEU A 36 -1.91 -16.36 3.79
CA LEU A 36 -0.54 -15.94 4.02
C LEU A 36 -0.13 -16.36 5.45
N LEU A 37 0.61 -17.47 5.52
CA LEU A 37 0.99 -18.10 6.80
C LEU A 37 -0.26 -18.43 7.63
N ASP A 38 -0.37 -17.91 8.85
CA ASP A 38 -1.50 -18.14 9.76
C ASP A 38 -2.60 -17.07 9.64
N ILE A 39 -2.59 -16.29 8.55
CA ILE A 39 -3.55 -15.19 8.31
C ILE A 39 -4.19 -15.38 6.94
N THR A 40 -5.50 -15.16 6.88
CA THR A 40 -6.24 -15.04 5.62
C THR A 40 -6.72 -13.59 5.47
N TYR A 41 -6.52 -13.01 4.29
CA TYR A 41 -6.99 -11.65 3.98
C TYR A 41 -7.82 -11.62 2.69
N SER A 42 -8.66 -10.60 2.57
CA SER A 42 -9.48 -10.38 1.37
C SER A 42 -8.72 -9.55 0.34
N ALA A 43 -8.76 -10.00 -0.90
CA ALA A 43 -8.23 -9.33 -2.07
C ALA A 43 -9.32 -9.21 -3.15
N ILE A 44 -9.02 -8.42 -4.18
CA ILE A 44 -9.86 -8.31 -5.37
C ILE A 44 -9.32 -9.29 -6.42
N ASP A 45 -10.21 -10.10 -7.00
CA ASP A 45 -9.93 -10.96 -8.15
C ASP A 45 -9.99 -10.14 -9.45
N ASP A 46 -8.99 -9.27 -9.63
CA ASP A 46 -8.83 -8.40 -10.79
C ASP A 46 -7.35 -8.38 -11.23
N PRO A 47 -7.03 -8.87 -12.45
CA PRO A 47 -5.66 -8.92 -12.96
C PRO A 47 -4.96 -7.56 -13.07
N GLU A 48 -5.71 -6.48 -13.31
CA GLU A 48 -5.12 -5.14 -13.41
C GLU A 48 -4.72 -4.63 -12.02
N VAL A 49 -5.54 -4.90 -11.00
CA VAL A 49 -5.20 -4.59 -9.61
C VAL A 49 -3.96 -5.39 -9.17
N GLU A 50 -3.94 -6.69 -9.45
CA GLU A 50 -2.81 -7.58 -9.13
C GLU A 50 -1.52 -7.08 -9.79
N LYS A 51 -1.56 -6.79 -11.09
CA LYS A 51 -0.41 -6.27 -11.82
C LYS A 51 0.14 -4.96 -11.25
N VAL A 52 -0.73 -3.97 -10.99
CA VAL A 52 -0.31 -2.67 -10.45
C VAL A 52 0.34 -2.82 -9.08
N VAL A 53 -0.26 -3.64 -8.21
CA VAL A 53 0.24 -3.90 -6.86
C VAL A 53 1.56 -4.65 -6.92
N ASP A 54 1.65 -5.74 -7.68
CA ASP A 54 2.86 -6.57 -7.80
C ASP A 54 4.04 -5.78 -8.37
N GLU A 55 3.83 -5.03 -9.46
CA GLU A 55 4.87 -4.20 -10.06
C GLU A 55 5.40 -3.17 -9.05
N LYS A 56 4.52 -2.55 -8.26
CA LYS A 56 4.92 -1.54 -7.27
C LYS A 56 5.59 -2.14 -6.04
N VAL A 57 5.13 -3.27 -5.53
CA VAL A 57 5.82 -3.98 -4.44
C VAL A 57 7.20 -4.44 -4.89
N GLU A 58 7.32 -4.94 -6.12
CA GLU A 58 8.61 -5.37 -6.62
C GLU A 58 9.59 -4.19 -6.79
N GLN A 59 9.12 -3.05 -7.32
CA GLN A 59 9.90 -1.82 -7.36
C GLN A 59 10.32 -1.37 -5.96
N PHE A 60 9.39 -1.36 -5.01
CA PHE A 60 9.66 -0.94 -3.64
C PHE A 60 10.72 -1.82 -2.96
N VAL A 61 10.53 -3.13 -2.96
CA VAL A 61 11.45 -4.08 -2.30
C VAL A 61 12.84 -4.03 -2.92
N ARG A 62 12.95 -4.05 -4.25
CA ARG A 62 14.25 -3.93 -4.93
C ARG A 62 14.98 -2.64 -4.55
N ASN A 63 14.27 -1.51 -4.54
CA ASN A 63 14.90 -0.23 -4.22
C ASN A 63 15.25 -0.12 -2.73
N LEU A 64 14.44 -0.69 -1.84
CA LEU A 64 14.74 -0.74 -0.40
C LEU A 64 16.03 -1.52 -0.15
N GLU A 65 16.19 -2.68 -0.79
CA GLU A 65 17.39 -3.53 -0.69
C GLU A 65 18.63 -2.86 -1.32
N ASN A 66 18.51 -2.29 -2.53
CA ASN A 66 19.64 -1.73 -3.28
C ASN A 66 20.30 -0.52 -2.61
N HIS A 67 19.52 0.29 -1.88
CA HIS A 67 20.03 1.50 -1.25
C HIS A 67 20.52 1.26 0.18
N GLY A 68 20.55 0.00 0.64
CA GLY A 68 20.86 -0.34 2.04
C GLY A 68 19.86 0.26 3.02
N ASN A 69 18.69 0.69 2.54
CA ASN A 69 17.69 1.37 3.34
C ASN A 69 16.96 0.35 4.20
N GLN A 70 17.04 0.52 5.51
CA GLN A 70 16.28 -0.31 6.45
C GLN A 70 14.84 0.16 6.62
N LYS A 71 14.47 1.28 6.00
CA LYS A 71 13.16 1.92 6.19
C LYS A 71 12.66 2.54 4.89
N GLY A 72 11.40 2.26 4.58
CA GLY A 72 10.67 2.87 3.48
C GLY A 72 9.22 3.10 3.85
N GLN A 73 8.49 3.78 2.99
CA GLN A 73 7.05 3.94 3.10
C GLN A 73 6.40 3.57 1.78
N ILE A 74 5.36 2.76 1.84
CA ILE A 74 4.50 2.46 0.70
C ILE A 74 3.12 3.05 0.97
N SER A 75 2.46 3.57 -0.05
CA SER A 75 1.17 4.22 0.11
C SER A 75 0.18 3.93 -1.02
N VAL A 76 -1.10 3.98 -0.67
CA VAL A 76 -2.22 4.03 -1.60
C VAL A 76 -2.89 5.39 -1.45
N THR A 77 -3.06 6.12 -2.54
CA THR A 77 -3.80 7.38 -2.60
C THR A 77 -5.05 7.22 -3.45
N PHE A 78 -6.19 7.71 -2.97
CA PHE A 78 -7.47 7.69 -3.68
C PHE A 78 -7.85 9.11 -4.09
N HIS A 79 -8.33 9.26 -5.32
CA HIS A 79 -8.60 10.56 -5.93
C HIS A 79 -10.04 10.68 -6.41
N GLU A 80 -10.51 11.92 -6.50
CA GLU A 80 -11.75 12.32 -7.16
C GLU A 80 -11.38 13.18 -8.37
N LYS A 81 -11.95 12.87 -9.53
CA LYS A 81 -11.86 13.72 -10.71
C LYS A 81 -12.83 14.88 -10.58
N ARG A 82 -12.31 16.10 -10.39
CA ARG A 82 -13.13 17.30 -10.29
C ARG A 82 -12.95 18.17 -11.53
N THR A 83 -14.06 18.42 -12.23
CA THR A 83 -14.08 19.45 -13.27
C THR A 83 -14.34 20.81 -12.64
N THR A 84 -13.33 21.68 -12.65
CA THR A 84 -13.49 23.08 -12.22
C THR A 84 -13.87 23.94 -13.42
N ARG A 85 -14.86 24.82 -13.26
CA ARG A 85 -15.19 25.84 -14.25
C ARG A 85 -14.49 27.13 -13.85
N ASN A 86 -13.38 27.43 -14.51
CA ASN A 86 -12.69 28.69 -14.29
C ASN A 86 -13.47 29.84 -14.94
N ALA A 87 -13.34 31.05 -14.40
CA ALA A 87 -14.11 32.24 -14.78
C ALA A 87 -13.99 32.63 -16.28
N TRP A 88 -13.06 32.03 -17.03
CA TRP A 88 -12.81 32.26 -18.46
C TRP A 88 -13.04 31.03 -19.36
N PHE A 89 -14.20 30.37 -19.23
CA PHE A 89 -14.71 29.32 -20.14
C PHE A 89 -13.82 28.09 -20.40
N SER A 90 -12.62 27.99 -19.81
CA SER A 90 -11.82 26.77 -19.84
C SER A 90 -12.32 25.78 -18.77
N ARG A 91 -12.45 24.51 -19.18
CA ARG A 91 -12.66 23.38 -18.27
C ARG A 91 -11.29 22.79 -17.98
N SER A 92 -10.92 22.69 -16.71
CA SER A 92 -9.79 21.90 -16.24
C SER A 92 -10.31 20.72 -15.44
N GLU A 93 -9.77 19.54 -15.70
CA GLU A 93 -9.97 18.33 -14.89
C GLU A 93 -8.79 18.24 -13.92
N GLU A 94 -9.09 18.19 -12.62
CA GLU A 94 -8.11 18.05 -11.55
C GLU A 94 -8.36 16.75 -10.80
N ASP A 95 -7.29 16.01 -10.50
CA ASP A 95 -7.33 14.84 -9.61
C ASP A 95 -7.06 15.29 -8.17
N ILE A 96 -8.07 15.20 -7.30
CA ILE A 96 -7.97 15.63 -5.91
C ILE A 96 -7.85 14.40 -5.02
N CYS A 97 -6.73 14.26 -4.32
CA CYS A 97 -6.55 13.20 -3.32
C CYS A 97 -7.47 13.44 -2.11
N TRP A 98 -8.35 12.50 -1.82
CA TRP A 98 -9.29 12.59 -0.70
C TRP A 98 -8.99 11.59 0.43
N GLU A 99 -8.17 10.56 0.17
CA GLU A 99 -7.68 9.63 1.20
C GLU A 99 -6.29 9.09 0.85
N GLN A 100 -5.41 9.01 1.85
CA GLN A 100 -4.09 8.41 1.73
C GLN A 100 -3.85 7.41 2.85
N TRP A 101 -3.49 6.18 2.48
CA TRP A 101 -2.99 5.16 3.37
C TRP A 101 -1.49 5.07 3.20
N ALA A 102 -0.72 5.43 4.23
CA ALA A 102 0.74 5.37 4.19
C ALA A 102 1.24 4.41 5.27
N VAL A 103 1.95 3.37 4.85
CA VAL A 103 2.47 2.32 5.73
C VAL A 103 3.99 2.35 5.69
N THR A 104 4.58 2.59 6.86
CA THR A 104 6.03 2.55 7.03
C THR A 104 6.49 1.11 7.24
N ILE A 105 7.45 0.69 6.43
CA ILE A 105 8.05 -0.63 6.47
C ILE A 105 9.49 -0.50 6.93
N THR A 106 9.85 -1.28 7.94
CA THR A 106 11.22 -1.34 8.48
C THR A 106 11.73 -2.77 8.36
N THR A 107 12.89 -2.96 7.72
CA THR A 107 13.57 -4.25 7.64
C THR A 107 14.50 -4.41 8.83
N VAL A 108 14.58 -5.65 9.35
CA VAL A 108 15.41 -5.99 10.50
C VAL A 108 16.41 -7.05 10.10
N ILE A 109 17.68 -6.83 10.43
CA ILE A 109 18.74 -7.80 10.20
C ILE A 109 18.73 -8.83 11.34
N CYS A 110 18.74 -10.11 10.98
CA CYS A 110 18.78 -11.21 11.94
C CYS A 110 20.20 -11.79 11.98
N HIS A 111 20.78 -11.98 13.18
CA HIS A 111 22.14 -12.48 13.34
C HIS A 111 22.21 -13.95 13.84
N SER A 112 21.07 -14.54 14.23
CA SER A 112 20.99 -15.95 14.66
C SER A 112 19.68 -16.65 14.23
N GLU A 113 19.67 -17.99 14.24
CA GLU A 113 18.43 -18.77 13.98
C GLU A 113 17.33 -18.49 15.02
N ARG A 114 17.73 -18.26 16.28
CA ARG A 114 16.79 -17.87 17.35
C ARG A 114 16.13 -16.52 17.03
N ASP A 115 16.88 -15.56 16.50
CA ASP A 115 16.34 -14.26 16.09
C ASP A 115 15.36 -14.41 14.93
N LYS A 116 15.67 -15.25 13.94
CA LYS A 116 14.79 -15.50 12.80
C LYS A 116 13.43 -16.03 13.22
N LEU A 117 13.39 -17.00 14.15
CA LEU A 117 12.13 -17.57 14.65
C LEU A 117 11.29 -16.53 15.41
N ARG A 118 11.93 -15.73 16.26
CA ARG A 118 11.25 -14.65 17.00
C ARG A 118 10.70 -13.58 16.05
N ILE A 119 11.53 -13.12 15.12
CA ILE A 119 11.18 -12.05 14.17
C ILE A 119 10.05 -12.49 13.24
N ARG A 120 10.00 -13.76 12.82
CA ARG A 120 8.87 -14.30 12.06
C ARG A 120 7.56 -14.19 12.84
N LYS A 121 7.54 -14.68 14.09
CA LYS A 121 6.34 -14.58 14.95
C LYS A 121 5.91 -13.12 15.19
N ASP A 122 6.89 -12.24 15.41
CA ASP A 122 6.63 -10.81 15.60
C ASP A 122 6.07 -10.16 14.32
N MET A 123 6.54 -10.59 13.14
CA MET A 123 6.06 -10.13 11.84
C MET A 123 4.62 -10.56 11.59
N ASP A 124 4.29 -11.83 11.84
CA ASP A 124 2.92 -12.36 11.67
C ASP A 124 1.93 -11.60 12.57
N ARG A 125 2.30 -11.38 13.84
CA ARG A 125 1.50 -10.59 14.78
C ARG A 125 1.31 -9.14 14.32
N GLN A 126 2.38 -8.50 13.82
CA GLN A 126 2.33 -7.13 13.34
C GLN A 126 1.47 -7.00 12.07
N LEU A 127 1.60 -7.94 11.13
CA LEU A 127 0.76 -7.99 9.94
C LEU A 127 -0.70 -8.13 10.33
N SER A 128 -1.05 -9.13 11.15
CA SER A 128 -2.42 -9.34 11.63
C SER A 128 -2.99 -8.06 12.26
N THR A 129 -2.24 -7.43 13.17
CA THR A 129 -2.63 -6.17 13.81
C THR A 129 -2.83 -5.05 12.80
N CYS A 130 -1.96 -4.94 11.79
CA CYS A 130 -2.06 -3.95 10.73
C CYS A 130 -3.32 -4.13 9.90
N LEU A 131 -3.62 -5.37 9.46
CA LEU A 131 -4.82 -5.68 8.68
C LEU A 131 -6.11 -5.39 9.47
N PHE A 132 -6.17 -5.79 10.74
CA PHE A 132 -7.30 -5.46 11.61
C PHE A 132 -7.48 -3.94 11.78
N ASN A 133 -6.38 -3.20 11.94
CA ASN A 133 -6.45 -1.75 12.03
C ASN A 133 -6.97 -1.12 10.73
N ILE A 134 -6.55 -1.61 9.56
CA ILE A 134 -7.09 -1.17 8.27
C ILE A 134 -8.62 -1.36 8.25
N ILE A 135 -9.10 -2.57 8.57
CA ILE A 135 -10.53 -2.88 8.59
C ILE A 135 -11.28 -1.97 9.58
N ARG A 136 -10.72 -1.74 10.76
CA ARG A 136 -11.32 -0.84 11.75
C ARG A 136 -11.41 0.60 11.23
N TYR A 137 -10.30 1.15 10.72
CA TYR A 137 -10.28 2.51 10.20
C TYR A 137 -11.20 2.68 8.98
N VAL A 138 -11.27 1.66 8.12
CA VAL A 138 -12.20 1.60 6.99
C VAL A 138 -13.65 1.76 7.45
N ASN A 139 -13.99 1.13 8.57
CA ASN A 139 -15.33 1.13 9.13
C ASN A 139 -15.65 2.40 9.92
N ASP A 140 -14.69 2.93 10.67
CA ASP A 140 -14.86 4.08 11.55
C ASP A 140 -14.75 5.43 10.81
N LYS A 141 -14.03 5.49 9.69
CA LYS A 141 -13.75 6.72 8.94
C LYS A 141 -14.38 6.64 7.56
N LYS A 142 -15.58 7.22 7.45
CA LYS A 142 -16.37 7.27 6.21
C LYS A 142 -16.86 8.67 5.83
N ASP A 143 -16.87 9.61 6.78
CA ASP A 143 -17.42 10.97 6.58
C ASP A 143 -16.68 11.78 5.51
N HIS A 144 -15.43 11.41 5.21
CA HIS A 144 -14.58 12.05 4.21
C HIS A 144 -14.71 11.44 2.81
N ILE A 145 -15.46 10.35 2.64
CA ILE A 145 -15.64 9.70 1.33
C ILE A 145 -16.50 10.63 0.44
N PRO A 146 -16.01 11.06 -0.74
CA PRO A 146 -16.77 11.91 -1.63
C PRO A 146 -18.06 11.23 -2.14
N PRO A 147 -19.07 12.02 -2.56
CA PRO A 147 -20.23 11.45 -3.22
C PRO A 147 -19.84 10.81 -4.57
N ILE A 148 -20.38 9.63 -4.87
CA ILE A 148 -20.23 9.00 -6.19
C ILE A 148 -21.09 9.77 -7.19
N THR A 149 -20.45 10.47 -8.12
CA THR A 149 -21.11 11.29 -9.15
C THR A 149 -20.97 10.74 -10.57
N SER A 150 -20.15 9.69 -10.75
CA SER A 150 -19.89 9.03 -12.03
C SER A 150 -20.47 7.61 -12.07
N LEU A 151 -20.70 7.11 -13.29
CA LEU A 151 -21.06 5.72 -13.58
C LEU A 151 -19.84 4.85 -13.93
N ASP A 152 -18.62 5.40 -13.79
CA ASP A 152 -17.38 4.67 -14.03
C ASP A 152 -17.29 3.42 -13.15
N ALA A 153 -16.66 2.36 -13.69
CA ALA A 153 -16.49 1.10 -12.97
C ALA A 153 -15.74 1.25 -11.63
N ASN A 154 -14.84 2.24 -11.55
CA ASN A 154 -14.21 2.69 -10.31
C ASN A 154 -14.31 4.23 -10.23
N PRO A 155 -15.23 4.78 -9.42
CA PRO A 155 -15.45 6.23 -9.34
C PRO A 155 -14.30 6.98 -8.67
N PHE A 156 -13.42 6.28 -7.94
CA PHE A 156 -12.27 6.86 -7.25
C PHE A 156 -10.97 6.20 -7.70
N PRO A 157 -10.27 6.76 -8.71
CA PRO A 157 -8.97 6.27 -9.14
C PRO A 157 -7.98 6.21 -7.98
N TYR A 158 -7.15 5.16 -7.96
CA TYR A 158 -6.11 5.00 -6.95
C TYR A 158 -4.72 4.99 -7.58
N GLN A 159 -3.71 5.31 -6.77
CA GLN A 159 -2.31 5.17 -7.13
C GLN A 159 -1.55 4.47 -6.00
N VAL A 160 -0.64 3.56 -6.35
CA VAL A 160 0.30 2.94 -5.41
C VAL A 160 1.67 3.59 -5.58
N ASN A 161 2.17 4.19 -4.52
CA ASN A 161 3.42 4.94 -4.50
C ASN A 161 4.35 4.41 -3.39
N TYR A 162 5.63 4.72 -3.48
CA TYR A 162 6.56 4.46 -2.39
C TYR A 162 7.63 5.55 -2.30
N SER A 163 8.18 5.71 -1.10
CA SER A 163 9.31 6.58 -0.81
C SER A 163 10.32 5.85 0.07
N LEU A 164 11.59 6.18 -0.09
CA LEU A 164 12.67 5.67 0.74
C LEU A 164 13.22 6.80 1.59
N TYR A 165 13.51 6.51 2.86
CA TYR A 165 14.18 7.49 3.72
C TYR A 165 15.67 7.48 3.37
N ILE A 166 16.13 8.45 2.58
CA ILE A 166 17.55 8.63 2.30
C ILE A 166 18.18 9.28 3.53
N TYR A 167 19.05 8.54 4.22
CA TYR A 167 19.93 9.13 5.21
C TYR A 167 21.06 9.85 4.46
N PHE A 168 21.01 11.18 4.37
CA PHE A 168 22.17 11.97 3.95
C PHE A 168 23.24 11.84 5.03
N TYR A 169 24.11 10.82 4.92
CA TYR A 169 25.35 10.80 5.67
C TYR A 169 26.29 11.82 5.03
N ASN A 170 26.49 12.94 5.74
CA ASN A 170 27.55 13.94 5.55
C ASN A 170 27.49 14.79 4.28
N LEU A 171 26.63 15.83 4.28
CA LEU A 171 26.99 17.09 3.62
C LEU A 171 27.84 17.91 4.60
N TYR A 172 29.15 17.67 4.62
CA TYR A 172 30.09 18.69 5.07
C TYR A 172 30.16 19.73 3.95
N ILE A 173 29.42 20.81 4.10
CA ILE A 173 29.64 22.02 3.31
C ILE A 173 30.84 22.71 3.96
N TYR A 174 31.96 22.77 3.25
CA TYR A 174 33.07 23.69 3.56
C TYR A 174 32.73 25.10 3.09
#